data_AF-A0A8T6UWX8-F1
#
_entry.id   AF-A0A8T6UWX8-F1
#
_cell.length_a   1.000
_cell.length_b   1.000
_cell.length_c   1.000
_cell.angle_alpha   90.00
_cell.angle_beta   90.00
_cell.angle_gamma   90.00
#
_symmetry.space_group_name_H-M   'P 1'
#
loop_
_entity.id
_entity.type
_entity.pdbx_description
1 polymer ?
#
loop_
_entity_poly.entity_id
_entity_poly.type
_entity_poly.pdbx_seq_one_letter_code
_entity_poly.pdbx_strand_id
1 'polypeptide(L)' 'SGEINVPLAQGLISKEDIYGEIGEIVLGRKPGRTSPSEITVFASTGVAIQDIAVAAIVYR' A
#
# COMPACT_ATOMS: atom_id res chain seq x y z
N SER A 1 -6.81 -0.05 8.89
CA SER A 1 -6.33 1.29 9.29
C SER A 1 -7.49 2.25 9.40
N GLY A 2 -7.50 3.15 10.37
CA GLY A 2 -8.53 4.20 10.44
C GLY A 2 -8.52 5.10 9.20
N GLU A 3 -7.34 5.30 8.62
CA GLU A 3 -7.04 6.11 7.43
C GLU A 3 -7.78 5.64 6.16
N ILE A 4 -8.15 4.36 6.08
CA ILE A 4 -8.95 3.81 4.97
C ILE A 4 -10.36 3.48 5.43
N ASN A 5 -10.51 2.86 6.60
CA ASN A 5 -11.81 2.38 7.08
C ASN A 5 -12.78 3.52 7.41
N VAL A 6 -12.28 4.65 7.95
CA VAL A 6 -13.14 5.78 8.32
C VAL A 6 -13.66 6.51 7.06
N PRO A 7 -12.82 6.92 6.09
CA PRO A 7 -13.32 7.52 4.85
C PRO A 7 -14.24 6.59 4.05
N LEU A 8 -13.95 5.29 4.03
CA LEU A 8 -14.81 4.28 3.37
C LEU A 8 -16.18 4.19 4.05
N ALA A 9 -16.22 4.13 5.38
CA ALA A 9 -17.49 4.10 6.13
C ALA A 9 -18.29 5.40 6.00
N GLN A 10 -17.61 6.53 5.78
CA GLN A 10 -18.23 7.83 5.52
C GLN A 10 -18.64 8.03 4.04
N GLY A 11 -18.31 7.10 3.15
CA GLY A 11 -18.58 7.22 1.71
C GLY A 11 -17.75 8.29 1.00
N LEU A 12 -16.65 8.76 1.62
CA LEU A 12 -15.73 9.73 1.02
C LEU A 12 -14.84 9.09 -0.05
N ILE A 13 -14.61 7.78 0.08
CA ILE A 13 -13.95 6.93 -0.91
C ILE A 13 -14.73 5.62 -1.04
N SER A 14 -14.49 4.92 -2.13
CA SER A 14 -14.98 3.59 -2.45
C SER A 14 -13.83 2.58 -2.44
N LYS A 15 -14.14 1.29 -2.59
CA LYS A 15 -13.08 0.26 -2.72
C LYS A 15 -12.32 0.41 -4.05
N GLU A 16 -12.99 0.94 -5.06
CA GLU A 16 -12.50 1.14 -6.41
C GLU A 16 -11.48 2.27 -6.48
N ASP A 17 -11.51 3.20 -5.51
CA ASP A 17 -10.50 4.26 -5.36
C ASP A 17 -9.14 3.72 -4.84
N ILE A 18 -9.11 2.48 -4.32
CA ILE A 18 -7.87 1.83 -3.91
C ILE A 18 -7.22 1.21 -5.15
N TYR A 19 -6.19 1.90 -5.66
CA TYR A 19 -5.47 1.50 -6.87
C TYR A 19 -4.93 0.06 -6.83
N GLY A 20 -4.38 -0.37 -5.69
CA GLY A 20 -3.86 -1.73 -5.51
C GLY A 20 -2.99 -1.90 -4.27
N GLU A 21 -2.49 -3.11 -4.10
CA GLU A 21 -1.55 -3.45 -3.05
C GLU A 21 -0.09 -3.22 -3.49
N ILE A 22 0.79 -2.92 -2.54
CA ILE A 22 2.22 -2.68 -2.84
C ILE A 22 2.89 -3.86 -3.54
N GLY A 23 2.47 -5.10 -3.24
CA GLY A 23 2.97 -6.30 -3.89
C GLY A 23 2.67 -6.36 -5.39
N GLU A 24 1.53 -5.82 -5.84
CA GLU A 24 1.19 -5.76 -7.27
C GLU A 24 2.14 -4.85 -8.04
N ILE A 25 2.55 -3.73 -7.41
CA ILE A 25 3.52 -2.79 -8.00
C ILE A 25 4.93 -3.39 -8.01
N VAL A 26 5.37 -3.97 -6.88
CA VAL A 26 6.70 -4.59 -6.77
C VAL A 26 6.87 -5.74 -7.76
N LEU A 27 5.81 -6.51 -8.01
CA LEU A 27 5.81 -7.61 -8.99
C LEU A 27 5.59 -7.15 -10.44
N GLY A 28 5.44 -5.85 -10.70
CA GLY A 28 5.20 -5.29 -12.03
C GLY A 28 3.82 -5.63 -12.62
N ARG A 29 2.88 -6.11 -11.80
CA ARG A 29 1.50 -6.43 -12.23
C ARG A 29 0.66 -5.16 -12.42
N LYS A 30 0.99 -4.10 -11.69
CA LYS A 30 0.43 -2.75 -11.87
C LYS A 30 1.57 -1.73 -11.97
N PRO A 31 1.47 -0.71 -12.83
CA PRO A 31 2.43 0.37 -12.83
C PRO A 31 2.36 1.14 -11.50
N GLY A 32 3.50 1.69 -11.07
CA GLY A 32 3.52 2.67 -10.00
C GLY A 32 3.06 4.03 -10.50
N ARG A 33 3.74 5.09 -10.05
CA ARG A 33 3.59 6.43 -10.62
C ARG A 33 3.92 6.43 -12.11
N THR A 34 3.04 6.99 -12.93
CA THR A 34 3.20 7.08 -14.39
C THR A 34 3.43 8.50 -14.90
N SER A 35 3.13 9.52 -14.08
CA SER A 35 3.42 10.91 -14.43
C SER A 35 3.91 11.76 -13.24
N PRO A 36 4.66 12.85 -13.49
CA PRO A 36 5.09 13.77 -12.44
C PRO A 36 3.93 14.53 -11.77
N SER A 37 2.79 14.66 -12.43
CA SER A 37 1.61 15.40 -11.94
C SER A 37 0.71 14.60 -11.01
N GLU A 38 0.86 13.27 -10.94
CA GLU A 38 0.06 12.42 -10.05
C GLU A 38 0.35 12.74 -8.58
N ILE A 39 -0.66 12.64 -7.72
CA ILE A 39 -0.46 12.60 -6.27
C ILE A 39 -0.74 11.16 -5.85
N THR A 40 0.23 10.52 -5.21
CA THR A 40 0.14 9.11 -4.79
C THR A 40 0.25 9.02 -3.28
N VAL A 41 -0.65 8.25 -2.65
CA VAL A 41 -0.61 7.99 -1.21
C VAL A 41 -0.41 6.50 -1.00
N PHE A 42 0.58 6.15 -0.19
CA PHE A 42 0.78 4.79 0.31
C PHE A 42 0.42 4.76 1.79
N ALA A 43 -0.56 3.94 2.15
CA ALA A 43 -0.94 3.68 3.54
C ALA A 43 -0.55 2.25 3.91
N SER A 44 0.16 2.09 5.03
CA SER A 44 0.58 0.78 5.56
C SER A 44 0.25 0.69 7.04
N THR A 45 -0.35 -0.42 7.46
CA THR A 45 -0.54 -0.78 8.87
C THR A 45 0.63 -1.58 9.43
N GLY A 46 1.67 -1.83 8.63
CA GLY A 46 2.69 -2.84 8.92
C GLY A 46 2.21 -4.26 8.60
N VAL A 47 3.12 -5.12 8.13
CA VAL A 47 2.85 -6.52 7.84
C VAL A 47 3.97 -7.37 8.42
N ALA A 48 3.64 -8.34 9.28
CA ALA A 48 4.63 -9.15 10.02
C ALA A 48 5.69 -9.83 9.14
N ILE A 49 5.36 -10.15 7.88
CA ILE A 49 6.31 -10.74 6.94
C ILE A 49 7.50 -9.81 6.65
N GLN A 50 7.29 -8.49 6.67
CA GLN A 50 8.34 -7.50 6.46
C GLN A 50 9.33 -7.52 7.63
N ASP A 51 8.83 -7.62 8.86
CA ASP A 51 9.66 -7.72 10.06
C ASP A 51 10.52 -8.98 10.04
N ILE A 52 9.92 -10.13 9.72
CA ILE A 52 10.64 -11.41 9.64
C ILE A 52 11.70 -11.39 8.53
N ALA A 53 11.39 -10.83 7.37
CA ALA A 53 12.34 -10.71 6.27
C ALA A 53 13.55 -9.86 6.66
N VAL A 54 13.34 -8.73 7.33
CA VAL A 54 14.43 -7.87 7.82
C VAL A 54 15.23 -8.58 8.90
N ALA A 55 14.58 -9.24 9.86
CA ALA A 55 15.25 -9.99 10.91
C ALA A 55 16.16 -11.09 10.34
N ALA A 56 15.72 -11.80 9.30
CA ALA A 56 16.51 -12.83 8.63
C ALA A 56 17.75 -12.28 7.90
N ILE A 57 17.69 -11.03 7.42
CA ILE A 57 18.83 -10.36 6.78
C ILE A 57 19.84 -9.88 7.84
N VAL A 58 19.36 -9.28 8.93
CA VAL A 58 20.21 -8.68 9.98
C VAL A 58 20.83 -9.72 10.92
N TYR A 59 20.15 -10.84 11.17
CA TYR A 59 20.65 -11.90 12.03
C TYR A 59 21.79 -12.72 11.41
N ARG A 60 21.90 -12.71 10.07
CA ARG A 60 22.98 -13.38 9.33
C ARG A 60 24.25 -12.55 9.32
#